data_AF-A0A9D7FBD9-F1
#
_entry.id   AF-A0A9D7FBD9-F1
#
_cell.length_a   1.000
_cell.length_b   1.000
_cell.length_c   1.000
_cell.angle_alpha   90.00
_cell.angle_beta   90.00
_cell.angle_gamma   90.00
#
_symmetry.space_group_name_H-M   'P 1'
#
loop_
_entity.id
_entity.type
_entity.pdbx_description
1 polymer ?
#
loop_
_entity_poly.entity_id
_entity_poly.type
_entity_poly.pdbx_seq_one_letter_code
_entity_poly.pdbx_strand_id
1 'polypeptide(L)'
;MKKSPFRPLPVANCCMALNVPDATTLKFAVLAFLDYMPCLELPVSAAEQYAKLRATQKPTGRLLRYMDTPIARHALAENLILLTNNERDFCTYSRIDH
;
A
#
# COMPACT_ATOMS: atom_id res chain seq x y z
N MET A 1 -0.97 3.13 -52.72
CA MET A 1 -0.98 3.25 -51.24
C MET A 1 -2.42 3.42 -50.77
N LYS A 2 -3.06 2.36 -50.29
CA LYS A 2 -4.43 2.41 -49.72
C LYS A 2 -4.29 2.52 -48.20
N LYS A 3 -4.68 3.66 -47.63
CA LYS A 3 -4.73 3.82 -46.16
C LYS A 3 -5.86 2.93 -45.63
N SER A 4 -5.53 1.99 -44.74
CA SER A 4 -6.53 1.18 -44.04
C SER A 4 -7.39 2.09 -43.15
N PRO A 5 -8.70 1.84 -43.02
CA PRO A 5 -9.49 2.56 -42.04
C PRO A 5 -9.07 2.06 -40.66
N PHE A 6 -8.41 2.92 -39.89
CA PHE A 6 -8.23 2.69 -38.46
C PHE A 6 -9.64 2.65 -37.86
N ARG A 7 -10.16 1.46 -37.58
CA ARG A 7 -11.36 1.32 -36.76
C ARG A 7 -10.93 1.62 -35.32
N PRO A 8 -11.44 2.68 -34.67
CA PRO A 8 -11.23 2.81 -33.25
C PRO A 8 -11.88 1.58 -32.61
N LEU A 9 -11.12 0.86 -31.80
CA LEU A 9 -11.71 -0.12 -30.90
C LEU A 9 -12.78 0.60 -30.10
N PRO A 10 -13.97 0.00 -29.89
CA PRO A 10 -14.95 0.61 -29.03
C PRO A 10 -14.27 0.84 -27.69
N VAL A 11 -14.28 2.08 -27.22
CA VAL A 11 -14.13 2.39 -25.79
C VAL A 11 -15.34 1.76 -25.12
N ALA A 12 -15.29 0.44 -24.99
CA ALA A 12 -16.21 -0.33 -24.20
C ALA A 12 -16.13 0.28 -22.82
N ASN A 13 -17.27 0.78 -22.35
CA ASN A 13 -17.51 1.25 -21.00
C ASN A 13 -16.55 0.54 -20.03
N CYS A 14 -15.58 1.27 -19.47
CA CYS A 14 -14.69 0.83 -18.40
C CYS A 14 -15.46 0.57 -17.08
N CYS A 15 -16.76 0.33 -17.15
CA CYS A 15 -17.51 -0.43 -16.18
C CYS A 15 -17.31 -1.93 -16.49
N MET A 16 -16.06 -2.41 -16.61
CA MET A 16 -15.81 -3.81 -16.33
C MET A 16 -16.21 -3.97 -14.87
N ALA A 17 -17.31 -4.67 -14.62
CA ALA A 17 -17.49 -5.36 -13.36
C ALA A 17 -16.18 -6.14 -13.15
N LEU A 18 -15.30 -5.63 -12.29
CA LEU A 18 -14.16 -6.40 -11.83
C LEU A 18 -14.76 -7.75 -11.44
N ASN A 19 -14.22 -8.84 -11.98
CA ASN A 19 -14.63 -10.18 -11.59
C ASN A 19 -14.12 -10.39 -10.16
N VAL A 20 -14.74 -9.71 -9.20
CA VAL A 20 -14.35 -9.71 -7.80
C VAL A 20 -14.68 -11.12 -7.31
N PRO A 21 -13.69 -11.91 -6.90
CA PRO A 21 -13.95 -13.23 -6.36
C PRO A 21 -14.91 -13.10 -5.19
N ASP A 22 -15.78 -14.09 -5.01
CA ASP A 22 -16.64 -14.12 -3.82
C ASP A 22 -15.77 -14.16 -2.55
N ALA A 23 -16.36 -13.77 -1.42
CA ALA A 23 -15.62 -13.64 -0.16
C ALA A 23 -14.91 -14.93 0.26
N THR A 24 -15.46 -16.10 -0.11
CA THR A 24 -14.87 -17.41 0.19
C THR A 24 -13.60 -17.61 -0.62
N THR A 25 -13.68 -17.41 -1.93
CA THR A 25 -12.52 -17.52 -2.83
C THR A 25 -11.42 -16.53 -2.45
N LEU A 26 -11.79 -15.27 -2.14
CA LEU A 26 -10.84 -14.25 -1.71
C LEU A 26 -10.15 -14.64 -0.40
N LYS A 27 -10.90 -15.16 0.58
CA LYS A 27 -10.35 -15.62 1.86
C LYS A 27 -9.31 -16.72 1.65
N PHE A 28 -9.57 -17.71 0.79
CA PHE A 28 -8.61 -18.78 0.51
C PHE A 28 -7.34 -18.26 -0.16
N ALA A 29 -7.46 -17.33 -1.12
CA ALA A 29 -6.31 -16.73 -1.77
C ALA A 29 -5.43 -15.94 -0.78
N VAL A 30 -6.05 -15.17 0.13
CA VAL A 30 -5.32 -14.43 1.18
C VAL A 30 -4.62 -15.38 2.14
N LEU A 31 -5.30 -16.42 2.62
CA LEU A 31 -4.68 -17.40 3.53
C LEU A 31 -3.50 -18.13 2.87
N ALA A 32 -3.68 -18.58 1.62
CA ALA A 32 -2.61 -19.22 0.86
C ALA A 32 -1.41 -18.29 0.64
N PHE A 33 -1.63 -16.98 0.46
CA PHE A 33 -0.54 -16.00 0.40
C PHE A 33 0.18 -15.85 1.74
N LEU A 34 -0.56 -15.80 2.85
CA LEU A 34 0.01 -15.66 4.19
C LEU A 34 0.83 -16.88 4.62
N ASP A 35 0.61 -18.05 4.03
CA ASP A 35 1.45 -19.25 4.29
C ASP A 35 2.91 -19.07 3.82
N TYR A 36 3.19 -18.13 2.90
CA TYR A 36 4.53 -17.87 2.37
C TYR A 36 5.25 -16.67 3.00
N MET A 37 4.55 -15.85 3.79
CA MET A 37 5.07 -14.60 4.32
C MET A 37 4.95 -14.56 5.84
N PRO A 38 6.01 -14.19 6.58
CA PRO A 38 5.90 -14.05 8.02
C PRO A 38 4.96 -12.88 8.37
N CYS A 39 3.96 -13.16 9.20
CA CYS A 39 3.13 -12.11 9.81
C CYS A 39 3.78 -11.68 11.12
N LEU A 40 4.46 -10.53 11.11
CA LEU A 40 5.15 -10.00 12.29
C LEU A 40 4.17 -9.27 13.21
N GLU A 41 4.28 -9.52 14.51
CA GLU A 41 3.61 -8.72 15.52
C GLU A 41 4.11 -7.27 15.49
N LEU A 42 3.26 -6.33 15.87
CA LEU A 42 3.66 -4.94 15.97
C LEU A 42 4.42 -4.70 17.29
N PRO A 43 5.72 -4.40 17.27
CA PRO A 43 6.50 -4.26 18.49
C PRO A 43 6.08 -3.00 19.26
N VAL A 44 6.27 -3.03 20.58
CA VAL A 44 6.01 -1.86 21.45
C VAL A 44 6.90 -0.67 21.05
N SER A 45 8.12 -0.92 20.57
CA SER A 45 9.04 0.11 20.06
C SER A 45 8.46 0.93 18.89
N ALA A 46 7.47 0.40 18.15
CA ALA A 46 6.77 1.12 17.10
C ALA A 46 5.95 2.30 17.65
N ALA A 47 5.57 2.29 18.94
CA ALA A 47 4.90 3.43 19.58
C ALA A 47 5.81 4.67 19.62
N GLU A 48 7.12 4.48 19.87
CA GLU A 48 8.08 5.58 19.84
C GLU A 48 8.27 6.14 18.43
N GLN A 49 8.33 5.26 17.43
CA GLN A 49 8.39 5.68 16.03
C GLN A 49 7.14 6.47 15.63
N TYR A 50 5.96 6.04 16.06
CA TYR A 50 4.73 6.80 15.88
C TYR A 50 4.80 8.19 16.51
N ALA A 51 5.27 8.30 17.75
CA ALA A 51 5.40 9.60 18.43
C ALA A 51 6.33 10.55 17.65
N LYS A 52 7.48 10.04 17.17
CA LYS A 52 8.43 10.81 16.35
C LYS A 52 7.78 11.25 15.03
N LEU A 53 7.12 10.34 14.30
CA LEU A 53 6.42 10.66 13.04
C LEU A 53 5.31 11.70 13.24
N ARG A 54 4.54 11.59 14.34
CA ARG A 54 3.48 12.56 14.63
C ARG A 54 4.06 13.94 14.97
N ALA A 55 5.14 13.97 15.74
CA ALA A 55 5.82 15.21 16.11
C ALA A 55 6.38 15.95 14.88
N THR A 56 6.90 15.23 13.89
CA THR A 56 7.43 15.83 12.66
C THR A 56 6.32 16.29 11.71
N GLN A 57 5.20 15.57 11.61
CA GLN A 57 4.14 15.89 10.65
C GLN A 57 3.13 16.91 11.16
N LYS A 58 2.84 16.95 12.47
CA LYS A 58 1.86 17.88 13.06
C LYS A 58 2.13 19.36 12.71
N PRO A 59 3.38 19.87 12.73
CA PRO A 59 3.68 21.25 12.34
C PRO A 59 3.49 21.52 10.84
N THR A 60 3.68 20.51 10.00
CA THR A 60 3.57 20.63 8.54
C THR A 60 2.13 20.60 8.03
N GLY A 61 1.15 20.37 8.91
CA GLY A 61 -0.26 20.19 8.55
C GLY A 61 -0.54 18.89 7.78
N ARG A 62 0.46 18.02 7.60
CA ARG A 62 0.32 16.78 6.85
C ARG A 62 -0.36 15.71 7.71
N LEU A 63 -1.38 15.07 7.14
CA LEU A 63 -2.18 14.05 7.82
C LEU A 63 -1.50 12.68 7.74
N LEU A 64 -1.34 12.02 8.89
CA LEU A 64 -0.98 10.60 8.96
C LEU A 64 -2.15 9.73 8.47
N ARG A 65 -1.91 8.89 7.47
CA ARG A 65 -2.94 7.96 6.95
C ARG A 65 -3.16 6.82 7.94
N TYR A 66 -4.43 6.48 8.20
CA TYR A 66 -4.82 5.54 9.26
C TYR A 66 -4.15 4.17 9.15
N MET A 67 -4.15 3.56 7.96
CA MET A 67 -3.57 2.22 7.75
C MET A 67 -2.07 2.24 7.44
N ASP A 68 -1.58 3.24 6.70
CA ASP A 68 -0.16 3.31 6.34
C ASP A 68 0.72 3.65 7.53
N THR A 69 0.22 4.44 8.48
CA THR A 69 1.02 4.85 9.63
C THR A 69 1.48 3.66 10.47
N PRO A 70 0.61 2.68 10.82
CA PRO A 70 1.03 1.41 11.39
C PRO A 70 2.09 0.65 10.59
N ILE A 71 1.97 0.57 9.26
CA ILE A 71 2.92 -0.12 8.39
C ILE A 71 4.28 0.59 8.41
N ALA A 72 4.27 1.91 8.26
CA ALA A 72 5.45 2.77 8.27
C ALA A 72 6.21 2.67 9.61
N ARG A 73 5.51 2.78 10.75
CA ARG A 73 6.15 2.68 12.07
C ARG A 73 6.68 1.28 12.38
N HIS A 74 6.06 0.23 11.83
CA HIS A 74 6.52 -1.15 11.99
C HIS A 74 7.86 -1.33 11.28
N ALA A 75 7.93 -0.97 9.99
CA ALA A 75 9.16 -1.04 9.20
C ALA A 75 10.33 -0.25 9.86
N LEU A 76 10.05 0.94 10.40
CA LEU A 76 11.05 1.73 11.12
C LEU A 76 11.51 1.13 12.44
N ALA A 77 10.61 0.44 13.16
CA ALA A 77 10.91 -0.14 14.47
C ALA A 77 11.76 -1.42 14.34
N GLU A 78 11.50 -2.21 13.30
CA GLU A 78 12.19 -3.47 12.99
C GLU A 78 13.34 -3.30 11.99
N ASN A 79 13.63 -2.06 11.56
CA ASN A 79 14.67 -1.73 10.58
C ASN A 79 14.53 -2.52 9.25
N LEU A 80 13.31 -2.51 8.69
CA LEU A 80 12.95 -3.20 7.45
C LEU A 80 12.87 -2.22 6.27
N ILE A 81 13.09 -2.75 5.06
CA ILE A 81 12.83 -2.05 3.80
C ILE A 81 11.35 -2.20 3.46
N LEU A 82 10.66 -1.09 3.15
CA LEU A 82 9.24 -1.12 2.82
C LEU A 82 9.03 -1.19 1.31
N LEU A 83 8.73 -2.39 0.81
CA LEU A 83 8.32 -2.57 -0.58
C LEU A 83 6.90 -2.03 -0.79
N THR A 84 6.73 -1.01 -1.64
CA THR A 84 5.43 -0.37 -1.90
C THR A 84 5.29 0.10 -3.33
N ASN A 85 4.06 0.11 -3.86
CA ASN A 85 3.72 0.80 -5.11
C ASN A 85 3.23 2.23 -4.89
N ASN A 86 3.15 2.68 -3.63
CA ASN A 86 2.66 3.99 -3.22
C ASN A 86 3.78 4.86 -2.64
N GLU A 87 4.95 4.84 -3.28
CA GLU A 87 6.16 5.54 -2.82
C GLU A 87 5.88 7.00 -2.47
N ARG A 88 5.10 7.71 -3.30
CA ARG A 88 4.74 9.13 -3.06
C ARG A 88 4.18 9.39 -1.66
N ASP A 89 3.31 8.52 -1.18
CA ASP A 89 2.70 8.67 0.14
C ASP A 89 3.67 8.23 1.24
N PHE A 90 4.50 7.23 0.98
CA PHE A 90 5.47 6.72 1.96
C PHE A 90 6.74 7.58 2.08
N CYS A 91 7.12 8.35 1.06
CA CYS A 91 8.19 9.36 1.15
C CYS A 91 7.93 10.43 2.21
N THR A 92 6.69 10.54 2.72
CA THR A 92 6.35 11.38 3.88
C THR A 92 7.06 10.95 5.16
N TYR A 93 7.35 9.66 5.28
CA TYR A 93 8.01 9.09 6.44
C TYR A 93 9.51 9.12 6.15
N SER A 94 10.16 10.24 6.54
CA SER A 94 11.53 10.63 6.18
C SER A 94 12.68 9.67 6.54
N ARG A 95 12.38 8.46 7.01
CA ARG A 95 13.33 7.43 7.44
C ARG A 95 13.08 6.06 6.83
N ILE A 96 12.06 5.92 5.98
CA ILE A 96 11.77 4.63 5.35
C ILE A 96 12.56 4.55 4.05
N ASP A 97 13.55 3.67 4.02
CA ASP A 97 14.16 3.24 2.77
C ASP A 97 13.14 2.35 2.05
N HIS A 98 12.81 2.73 0.82
CA HIS A 98 11.79 2.10 -0.04
C HIS A 98 12.46 1.44 -1.24
#